data_AF-A0A0Q6G5P0-F1
#
_entry.id   AF-A0A0Q6G5P0-F1
#
_cell.length_a   1.000
_cell.length_b   1.000
_cell.length_c   1.000
_cell.angle_alpha   90.00
_cell.angle_beta   90.00
_cell.angle_gamma   90.00
#
_symmetry.space_group_name_H-M   'P 1'
#
loop_
_entity.id
_entity.type
_entity.pdbx_description
1 polymer ?
#
loop_
_entity_poly.entity_id
_entity_poly.type
_entity_poly.pdbx_seq_one_letter_code
_entity_poly.pdbx_strand_id
1 'polypeptide(L)'
;MNRPFAGVSTEDSLGSASGVVVPTEELDDEQAAQQPVAVELGQGQVAVRGVLASCFGESTVDLTVHLSTTSDGAGTERTAKTFRALPCGEDTELALEADGVTGVGFSVSGADRDGAWSAMVLGPSQG
;
A
#
# COMPACT_ATOMS: atom_id res chain seq x y z
N MET A 1 -14.94 -16.88 11.47
CA MET A 1 -16.04 -15.99 11.07
C MET A 1 -15.49 -14.99 10.06
N ASN A 2 -15.71 -15.22 8.75
CA ASN A 2 -15.35 -14.28 7.69
C ASN A 2 -16.32 -13.10 7.72
N ARG A 3 -15.83 -11.89 8.00
CA ARG A 3 -16.58 -10.66 7.72
C ARG A 3 -16.25 -10.26 6.27
N PRO A 4 -17.25 -10.16 5.38
CA PRO A 4 -17.03 -9.59 4.06
C PRO A 4 -16.75 -8.09 4.22
N PHE A 5 -15.74 -7.62 3.48
CA PHE A 5 -15.42 -6.20 3.28
C PHE A 5 -16.66 -5.47 2.75
N ALA A 6 -17.45 -4.88 3.64
CA ALA A 6 -18.69 -4.21 3.30
C ALA A 6 -18.41 -2.72 3.10
N GLY A 7 -17.95 -2.34 1.90
CA GLY A 7 -17.83 -0.92 1.53
C GLY A 7 -17.00 -0.65 0.27
N VAL A 8 -15.90 -1.37 0.06
CA VAL A 8 -15.13 -1.33 -1.18
C VAL A 8 -15.60 -2.44 -2.09
N SER A 9 -16.33 -2.10 -3.15
CA SER A 9 -16.56 -3.04 -4.24
C SER A 9 -15.19 -3.46 -4.77
N THR A 10 -14.86 -4.75 -4.63
CA THR A 10 -13.60 -5.34 -5.12
C THR A 10 -13.40 -5.14 -6.63
N GLU A 11 -14.46 -4.71 -7.33
CA GLU A 11 -14.50 -4.30 -8.74
C GLU A 11 -13.62 -3.08 -9.07
N ASP A 12 -13.29 -2.24 -8.08
CA ASP A 12 -12.38 -1.10 -8.25
C ASP A 12 -10.94 -1.40 -7.80
N SER A 13 -10.68 -2.60 -7.26
CA SER A 13 -9.34 -2.95 -6.81
C SER A 13 -8.41 -3.19 -7.99
N LEU A 14 -7.29 -2.44 -8.03
CA LEU A 14 -6.23 -2.65 -9.01
C LEU A 14 -5.21 -3.72 -8.55
N GLY A 15 -5.26 -4.08 -7.27
CA GLY A 15 -4.43 -5.11 -6.66
C GLY A 15 -4.29 -4.92 -5.16
N SER A 16 -3.71 -5.92 -4.50
CA SER A 16 -3.51 -5.92 -3.05
C SER A 16 -2.15 -6.48 -2.67
N ALA A 17 -1.56 -5.92 -1.63
CA ALA A 17 -0.35 -6.41 -0.99
C ALA A 17 -0.64 -6.68 0.49
N SER A 18 0.06 -7.65 1.06
CA SER A 18 0.06 -7.90 2.49
C SER A 18 1.43 -8.35 2.94
N GLY A 19 1.81 -7.98 4.16
CA GLY A 19 3.10 -8.34 4.73
C GLY A 19 3.04 -8.38 6.25
N VAL A 20 4.18 -8.71 6.84
CA VAL A 20 4.41 -8.59 8.27
C VAL A 20 5.22 -7.32 8.54
N VAL A 21 4.88 -6.61 9.60
CA VAL A 21 5.72 -5.55 10.15
C VAL A 21 6.59 -6.22 11.20
N VAL A 22 7.89 -6.24 10.95
CA VAL A 22 8.89 -6.69 11.92
C VAL A 22 9.44 -5.47 12.65
N PRO A 23 9.54 -5.50 13.99
CA PRO A 23 10.03 -4.38 14.78
C PRO A 23 11.48 -4.06 14.42
N THR A 24 11.83 -2.77 14.39
CA THR A 24 13.15 -2.28 13.96
C THR A 24 14.31 -2.76 14.83
N GLU A 25 14.03 -3.22 16.06
CA GLU A 25 15.05 -3.77 16.97
C GLU A 25 15.50 -5.19 16.57
N GLU A 26 14.69 -5.92 15.80
CA GLU A 26 14.98 -7.29 15.35
C GLU A 26 15.52 -7.35 13.90
N LEU A 27 15.66 -6.20 13.24
CA LEU A 27 16.12 -6.11 11.86
C LEU A 27 17.64 -5.87 11.83
N ASP A 28 18.40 -6.81 11.28
CA ASP A 28 19.77 -6.53 10.81
C ASP A 28 19.73 -5.42 9.72
N ASP A 29 20.80 -4.65 9.54
CA ASP A 29 20.88 -3.51 8.58
C ASP A 29 20.41 -3.87 7.14
N GLU A 30 20.54 -5.14 6.73
CA GLU A 30 20.03 -5.64 5.44
C GLU A 30 18.50 -5.84 5.41
N GLN A 31 17.88 -6.17 6.54
CA GLN A 31 16.43 -6.39 6.68
C GLN A 31 15.66 -5.12 7.07
N ALA A 32 16.35 -4.13 7.64
CA ALA A 32 15.80 -2.80 7.88
C ALA A 32 15.38 -2.11 6.56
N ALA A 33 16.03 -2.48 5.46
CA ALA A 33 15.57 -2.22 4.10
C ALA A 33 14.52 -3.27 3.68
N GLN A 34 13.38 -3.33 4.37
CA GLN A 34 12.27 -4.20 3.98
C GLN A 34 11.93 -3.91 2.51
N GLN A 35 12.12 -4.92 1.65
CA GLN A 35 11.86 -4.78 0.22
C GLN A 35 10.39 -4.41 0.03
N PRO A 36 10.08 -3.35 -0.74
CA PRO A 36 8.70 -2.96 -0.96
C PRO A 36 7.93 -4.13 -1.58
N VAL A 37 6.79 -4.49 -0.99
CA VAL A 37 5.90 -5.49 -1.57
C VAL A 37 5.25 -4.86 -2.79
N ALA A 38 5.70 -5.28 -3.98
CA ALA A 38 5.21 -4.77 -5.25
C ALA A 38 3.91 -5.45 -5.65
N VAL A 39 2.94 -4.64 -6.05
CA VAL A 39 1.72 -5.05 -6.74
C VAL A 39 1.95 -4.84 -8.23
N GLU A 40 1.91 -5.93 -8.97
CA GLU A 40 1.87 -5.89 -10.44
C GLU A 40 0.48 -5.41 -10.86
N LEU A 41 0.39 -4.14 -11.24
CA LEU A 41 -0.77 -3.59 -11.92
C LEU A 41 -0.77 -4.22 -13.33
N GLY A 42 -1.91 -4.71 -13.80
CA GLY A 42 -2.03 -5.42 -15.08
C GLY A 42 -1.45 -4.67 -16.28
N GLN A 43 -1.41 -5.30 -17.46
CA GLN A 43 -0.70 -4.76 -18.62
C GLN A 43 -1.26 -3.40 -19.10
N GLY A 44 -0.63 -2.30 -18.67
CA GLY A 44 -0.99 -0.95 -19.08
C GLY A 44 -0.71 0.11 -18.02
N GLN A 45 -0.95 1.36 -18.37
CA GLN A 45 -1.02 2.47 -17.43
C GLN A 45 -2.41 2.51 -16.79
N VAL A 46 -2.48 2.60 -15.46
CA VAL A 46 -3.74 2.71 -14.72
C VAL A 46 -3.77 4.00 -13.89
N ALA A 47 -4.98 4.49 -13.60
CA ALA A 47 -5.18 5.56 -12.64
C ALA A 47 -5.41 4.97 -11.25
N VAL A 48 -4.71 5.48 -10.24
CA VAL A 48 -4.91 5.15 -8.82
C VAL A 48 -5.63 6.33 -8.17
N ARG A 49 -6.66 6.05 -7.37
CA ARG A 49 -7.43 7.08 -6.62
C ARG A 49 -7.36 6.92 -5.11
N GLY A 50 -6.87 5.79 -4.62
CA GLY A 50 -6.65 5.62 -3.19
C GLY A 50 -5.95 4.33 -2.84
N VAL A 51 -5.70 4.19 -1.55
CA VAL A 51 -5.25 2.94 -0.93
C VAL A 51 -6.10 2.66 0.29
N LEU A 52 -6.70 1.48 0.38
CA LEU A 52 -7.29 0.99 1.62
C LEU A 52 -6.23 0.23 2.39
N ALA A 53 -5.78 0.76 3.52
CA ALA A 53 -4.79 0.15 4.38
C ALA A 53 -5.43 -0.43 5.64
N SER A 54 -4.99 -1.62 6.04
CA SER A 54 -5.41 -2.28 7.27
C SER A 54 -4.18 -2.81 7.98
N CYS A 55 -4.13 -2.62 9.29
CA CYS A 55 -3.05 -3.11 10.14
C CYS A 55 -3.64 -3.93 11.28
N PHE A 56 -3.01 -5.06 11.59
CA PHE A 56 -3.36 -5.96 12.68
C PHE A 56 -2.36 -5.77 13.83
N GLY A 57 -2.86 -5.30 14.98
CA GLY A 57 -2.06 -5.05 16.18
C GLY A 57 -2.66 -3.97 17.07
N GLU A 58 -2.00 -3.67 18.17
CA GLU A 58 -2.36 -2.61 19.12
C GLU A 58 -1.30 -1.50 19.06
N SER A 59 -1.22 -0.77 17.94
CA SER A 59 -0.34 0.39 17.79
C SER A 59 -0.64 1.19 16.51
N THR A 60 0.27 2.07 16.13
CA THR A 60 0.24 2.76 14.83
C THR A 60 1.38 2.32 13.93
N VAL A 61 1.18 2.39 12.61
CA VAL A 61 2.23 2.11 11.61
C VAL A 61 2.40 3.27 10.63
N ASP A 62 3.61 3.41 10.09
CA ASP A 62 3.91 4.28 8.97
C ASP A 62 3.88 3.45 7.68
N LEU A 63 2.97 3.77 6.76
CA LEU A 63 2.86 3.12 5.45
C LEU A 63 3.43 4.06 4.38
N THR A 64 4.42 3.58 3.63
CA THR A 64 4.93 4.26 2.43
C THR A 64 4.47 3.52 1.19
N VAL A 65 3.80 4.26 0.30
CA VAL A 65 3.35 3.78 -1.00
C VAL A 65 4.29 4.32 -2.07
N HIS A 66 4.96 3.43 -2.78
CA HIS A 66 5.84 3.71 -3.90
C HIS A 66 5.05 3.56 -5.20
N LEU A 67 5.01 4.59 -6.02
CA LEU A 67 4.34 4.57 -7.33
C LEU A 67 5.39 4.66 -8.43
N SER A 68 5.31 3.75 -9.38
CA SER A 68 6.04 3.87 -10.65
C SER A 68 5.05 4.36 -11.69
N THR A 69 5.29 5.56 -12.22
CA THR A 69 4.49 6.14 -13.31
C THR A 69 5.33 6.18 -14.57
N THR A 70 4.68 6.12 -15.73
CA THR A 70 5.36 6.29 -17.01
C THR A 70 4.54 7.28 -17.82
N SER A 71 5.16 8.36 -18.27
CA SER A 71 4.52 9.35 -19.14
C SER A 71 4.84 9.03 -20.60
N ASP A 72 3.90 9.27 -21.51
CA ASP A 72 4.08 9.03 -22.95
C ASP A 72 5.38 9.67 -23.47
N GLY A 73 6.41 8.85 -23.69
CA GLY A 73 7.72 9.27 -24.20
C GLY A 73 8.76 9.71 -23.16
N ALA A 74 8.43 9.74 -21.87
CA ALA A 74 9.37 9.99 -20.79
C ALA A 74 9.56 8.72 -19.95
N GLY A 75 10.79 8.44 -19.50
CA GLY A 75 11.12 7.24 -18.74
C GLY A 75 10.26 7.04 -17.47
N THR A 76 10.41 5.89 -16.84
CA THR A 76 9.69 5.57 -15.59
C THR A 76 10.09 6.54 -14.48
N GLU A 77 9.12 7.28 -13.95
CA GLU A 77 9.27 8.12 -12.76
C GLU A 77 8.83 7.32 -11.54
N ARG A 78 9.55 7.47 -10.43
CA ARG A 78 9.20 6.84 -9.15
C ARG A 78 8.90 7.91 -8.13
N THR A 79 7.69 7.89 -7.59
CA THR A 79 7.26 8.75 -6.49
C THR A 79 6.96 7.90 -5.27
N ALA A 80 7.04 8.48 -4.08
CA ALA A 80 6.69 7.81 -2.85
C ALA A 80 5.86 8.74 -1.97
N LYS A 81 4.79 8.21 -1.38
CA LYS A 81 3.93 8.92 -0.43
C LYS A 81 3.88 8.15 0.88
N THR A 82 4.28 8.81 1.96
CA THR A 82 4.25 8.23 3.31
C THR A 82 3.05 8.75 4.07
N PHE A 83 2.27 7.83 4.60
CA PHE A 83 1.18 8.05 5.54
C PHE A 83 1.65 7.60 6.91
N ARG A 84 1.62 8.51 7.89
CA ARG A 84 2.19 8.27 9.21
C ARG A 84 1.13 7.99 10.25
N ALA A 85 1.51 7.25 11.28
CA ALA A 85 0.70 6.96 12.46
C ALA A 85 -0.70 6.41 12.10
N LEU A 86 -0.78 5.48 11.16
CA LEU A 86 -2.01 4.80 10.78
C LEU A 86 -2.47 3.88 11.91
N PRO A 87 -3.72 4.01 12.40
CA PRO A 87 -4.21 3.17 13.48
C PRO A 87 -4.37 1.72 13.02
N CYS A 88 -3.84 0.77 13.80
CA CYS A 88 -4.13 -0.65 13.61
C CYS A 88 -5.47 -1.02 14.27
N GLY A 89 -6.18 -1.97 13.68
CA GLY A 89 -7.48 -2.46 14.16
C GLY A 89 -8.69 -1.98 13.36
N GLU A 90 -8.52 -0.99 12.48
CA GLU A 90 -9.56 -0.52 11.55
C GLU A 90 -8.97 -0.26 10.16
N ASP A 91 -9.82 -0.41 9.14
CA ASP A 91 -9.43 -0.10 7.77
C ASP A 91 -9.42 1.41 7.56
N THR A 92 -8.30 1.93 7.07
CA THR A 92 -8.11 3.36 6.81
C THR A 92 -7.98 3.60 5.31
N GLU A 93 -8.85 4.45 4.76
CA GLU A 93 -8.73 4.92 3.38
C GLU A 93 -7.76 6.09 3.27
N LEU A 94 -6.79 5.94 2.37
CA LEU A 94 -5.70 6.89 2.16
C LEU A 94 -5.85 7.52 0.79
N ALA A 95 -6.06 8.84 0.77
CA ALA A 95 -6.17 9.59 -0.48
C ALA A 95 -4.83 9.56 -1.23
N LEU A 96 -4.82 8.93 -2.41
CA LEU A 96 -3.65 8.80 -3.26
C LEU A 96 -4.09 8.88 -4.73
N GLU A 97 -3.83 10.01 -5.36
CA GLU A 97 -4.21 10.23 -6.75
C GLU A 97 -2.96 10.23 -7.63
N ALA A 98 -2.92 9.30 -8.58
CA ALA A 98 -1.85 9.23 -9.57
C ALA A 98 -2.39 8.63 -10.87
N ASP A 99 -1.97 9.18 -11.99
CA ASP A 99 -2.34 8.71 -13.32
C ASP A 99 -1.10 8.14 -14.01
N GLY A 100 -1.27 7.27 -15.00
CA GLY A 100 -0.13 6.68 -15.72
C GLY A 100 0.68 5.68 -14.88
N VAL A 101 0.09 5.08 -13.86
CA VAL A 101 0.78 4.19 -12.91
C VAL A 101 0.97 2.82 -13.57
N THR A 102 2.20 2.31 -13.53
CA THR A 102 2.61 1.01 -14.08
C THR A 102 3.04 0.02 -13.00
N GLY A 103 3.27 0.49 -11.77
CA GLY A 103 3.54 -0.37 -10.62
C GLY A 103 3.31 0.35 -9.29
N VAL A 104 2.85 -0.38 -8.29
CA VAL A 104 2.70 0.12 -6.92
C VAL A 104 3.52 -0.77 -5.99
N GLY A 105 4.25 -0.19 -5.05
CA GLY A 105 4.98 -0.89 -4.01
C GLY A 105 4.61 -0.37 -2.64
N PHE A 106 4.70 -1.21 -1.62
CA PHE A 106 4.35 -0.85 -0.25
C PHE A 106 5.47 -1.22 0.72
N SER A 107 5.81 -0.29 1.59
CA SER A 107 6.73 -0.49 2.70
C SER A 107 6.09 0.00 3.99
N VAL A 108 6.17 -0.80 5.05
CA VAL A 108 5.58 -0.47 6.36
C VAL A 108 6.65 -0.47 7.43
N SER A 109 6.62 0.51 8.30
CA SER A 109 7.56 0.65 9.41
C SER A 109 6.87 1.23 10.65
N GLY A 110 7.56 1.24 11.79
CA GLY A 110 7.10 1.96 12.98
C GLY A 110 6.13 1.21 13.90
N ALA A 111 5.92 -0.10 13.72
CA ALA A 111 5.24 -0.89 14.74
C ALA A 111 6.19 -1.17 15.92
N ASP A 112 5.71 -0.89 17.14
CA ASP A 112 6.38 -1.23 18.41
C ASP A 112 6.42 -2.76 18.65
N ARG A 113 5.69 -3.53 17.83
CA ARG A 113 5.48 -4.98 17.94
C ARG A 113 5.35 -5.60 16.54
N ASP A 114 5.61 -6.91 16.45
CA ASP A 114 5.23 -7.69 15.28
C ASP A 114 3.74 -7.54 14.98
N GLY A 115 3.43 -7.19 13.74
CA GLY A 115 2.08 -7.03 13.24
C GLY A 115 1.95 -7.56 11.83
N ALA A 116 0.71 -7.68 11.35
CA ALA A 116 0.44 -7.90 9.93
C ALA A 116 -0.19 -6.65 9.34
N TRP A 117 0.05 -6.40 8.06
CA TRP A 117 -0.60 -5.31 7.34
C TRP A 117 -1.10 -5.81 6.00
N SER A 118 -2.15 -5.16 5.49
CA SER A 118 -2.65 -5.34 4.14
C SER A 118 -2.98 -3.98 3.55
N ALA A 119 -2.62 -3.76 2.29
CA ALA A 119 -2.98 -2.58 1.53
C ALA A 119 -3.62 -3.01 0.21
N MET A 120 -4.70 -2.33 -0.16
CA MET A 120 -5.40 -2.53 -1.42
C MET A 120 -5.34 -1.24 -2.22
N VAL A 121 -4.89 -1.31 -3.46
CA VAL A 121 -4.89 -0.19 -4.39
C VAL A 121 -6.28 -0.03 -4.98
N LEU A 122 -6.81 1.19 -4.92
CA LEU A 122 -8.12 1.55 -5.45
C LEU A 122 -7.94 2.31 -6.78
N GLY A 123 -8.71 1.90 -7.77
CA GLY A 123 -8.77 2.51 -9.09
C GLY A 123 -9.77 3.67 -9.16
N PRO A 124 -10.08 4.15 -10.36
CA PRO A 124 -11.17 5.09 -10.55
C PRO A 124 -12.49 4.33 -10.48
N SER A 125 -13.28 4.61 -9.44
CA SER A 125 -14.64 4.09 -9.32
C SER A 125 -15.40 4.36 -10.63
N GLN A 126 -15.74 3.31 -11.37
CA GLN A 126 -16.50 3.43 -12.61
C GLN A 126 -17.88 4.00 -12.28
N GLY A 127 -18.06 5.30 -12.54
CA GLY A 127 -19.33 6.03 -12.44
C GLY A 127 -20.01 6.14 -13.80
#